data_AF-A0A182PX27-F1
#
_entry.id   AF-A0A182PX27-F1
#
_cell.length_a   1.000
_cell.length_b   1.000
_cell.length_c   1.000
_cell.angle_alpha   90.00
_cell.angle_beta   90.00
_cell.angle_gamma   90.00
#
_symmetry.space_group_name_H-M   'P 1'
#
loop_
_entity.id
_entity.type
_entity.pdbx_description
1 polymer ?
#
loop_
_entity_poly.entity_id
_entity_poly.type
_entity_poly.pdbx_seq_one_letter_code
_entity_poly.pdbx_strand_id
1 'polypeptide(L)'
;NECNDSVETATGSTVPEQCSSNEDSNEEEELDIEERGLEDKLRVWALLTNQTHRALNSLLKILRSELEGIDLPMDARTLLKTPSNIAADDSALKLTNIKGGQLWYHGIYCCLQQHYSEATPNVETLKLDFFVDGIPFHRSGPTQFWPILMKVFGESGENVLVVAVYCGDTKPENVEEYLRPFVTELNYLQENGIILNGCKFEISLRAIIADTPARARVNLNYENLFKDTSVKSFNSSSGWNQQRDSDR
;
A
#
# COMPACT_ATOMS: atom_id res chain seq x y z
N ASN A 1 -24.74 50.28 -3.34
CA ASN A 1 -25.80 50.99 -4.11
C ASN A 1 -25.25 51.25 -5.49
N GLU A 2 -25.86 50.83 -6.60
CA GLU A 2 -27.05 50.00 -6.83
C GLU A 2 -26.83 49.24 -8.15
N CYS A 3 -27.50 48.09 -8.33
CA CYS A 3 -27.62 47.43 -9.64
C CYS A 3 -28.98 47.77 -10.26
N ASN A 4 -29.02 47.84 -11.60
CA ASN A 4 -30.00 47.22 -12.52
C ASN A 4 -29.84 47.90 -13.91
N ASP A 5 -29.69 47.25 -15.07
CA ASP A 5 -30.30 46.06 -15.71
C ASP A 5 -31.33 46.44 -16.81
N SER A 6 -31.47 45.57 -17.83
CA SER A 6 -32.37 45.57 -19.02
C SER A 6 -32.01 46.47 -20.25
N VAL A 7 -32.21 46.06 -21.52
CA VAL A 7 -32.35 44.70 -22.15
C VAL A 7 -32.22 44.74 -23.72
N GLU A 8 -31.80 43.61 -24.33
CA GLU A 8 -31.99 43.07 -25.72
C GLU A 8 -31.95 43.89 -27.04
N THR A 9 -31.35 43.30 -28.10
CA THR A 9 -32.10 42.68 -29.23
C THR A 9 -31.20 41.78 -30.12
N ALA A 10 -31.80 40.85 -30.87
CA ALA A 10 -31.17 39.61 -31.35
C ALA A 10 -31.03 39.43 -32.88
N THR A 11 -30.27 38.41 -33.32
CA THR A 11 -30.33 37.61 -34.59
C THR A 11 -29.04 36.75 -34.70
N GLY A 12 -28.94 35.56 -35.33
CA GLY A 12 -29.96 34.67 -35.93
C GLY A 12 -29.45 33.82 -37.13
N SER A 13 -28.82 32.65 -36.91
CA SER A 13 -28.52 31.53 -37.87
C SER A 13 -27.79 30.40 -37.08
N THR A 14 -28.05 29.08 -37.11
CA THR A 14 -28.57 28.11 -38.10
C THR A 14 -27.51 27.80 -39.20
N VAL A 15 -27.05 26.59 -39.54
CA VAL A 15 -27.52 25.18 -39.40
C VAL A 15 -26.29 24.22 -39.18
N PRO A 16 -26.43 22.89 -38.96
CA PRO A 16 -25.37 21.96 -38.50
C PRO A 16 -24.78 21.02 -39.57
N GLU A 17 -23.69 20.33 -39.22
CA GLU A 17 -23.14 19.05 -39.76
C GLU A 17 -21.89 18.69 -38.91
N GLN A 18 -21.39 17.45 -38.77
CA GLN A 18 -22.03 16.13 -38.70
C GLN A 18 -21.05 15.16 -37.98
N CYS A 19 -21.56 13.99 -37.61
CA CYS A 19 -20.87 12.81 -37.05
C CYS A 19 -19.38 12.60 -37.41
N SER A 20 -18.54 12.32 -36.41
CA SER A 20 -17.39 11.42 -36.57
C SER A 20 -17.28 10.55 -35.31
N SER A 21 -17.86 9.35 -35.40
CA SER A 21 -17.60 8.26 -34.47
C SER A 21 -16.23 7.66 -34.78
N ASN A 22 -15.21 8.11 -34.05
CA ASN A 22 -13.89 7.48 -34.03
C ASN A 22 -13.78 6.87 -32.62
N GLU A 23 -14.19 5.61 -32.50
CA GLU A 23 -13.31 4.45 -32.63
C GLU A 23 -12.53 4.25 -31.33
N ASP A 24 -12.99 3.23 -30.60
CA ASP A 24 -12.45 2.69 -29.37
C ASP A 24 -11.12 2.01 -29.69
N SER A 25 -10.08 2.81 -29.91
CA SER A 25 -8.72 2.34 -30.08
C SER A 25 -8.16 1.90 -28.73
N ASN A 26 -8.62 0.73 -28.28
CA ASN A 26 -7.79 -0.18 -27.52
C ASN A 26 -6.58 -0.52 -28.41
N GLU A 27 -5.60 0.37 -28.40
CA GLU A 27 -4.22 0.00 -28.65
C GLU A 27 -3.83 -0.93 -27.47
N GLU A 28 -4.23 -2.20 -27.60
CA GLU A 28 -3.42 -3.27 -27.03
C GLU A 28 -2.02 -3.01 -27.57
N GLU A 29 -1.11 -2.53 -26.70
CA GLU A 29 0.31 -2.56 -26.99
C GLU A 29 0.65 -4.04 -27.21
N GLU A 30 0.57 -4.47 -28.47
CA GLU A 30 1.17 -5.70 -28.97
C GLU A 30 2.68 -5.49 -28.88
N LEU A 31 3.17 -5.55 -27.64
CA LEU A 31 4.58 -5.52 -27.28
C LEU A 31 5.25 -6.48 -28.24
N ASP A 32 6.22 -6.00 -29.01
CA ASP A 32 6.94 -6.80 -30.01
C ASP A 32 7.61 -7.99 -29.32
N ILE A 33 6.85 -9.08 -29.21
CA ILE A 33 7.24 -10.29 -28.51
C ILE A 33 8.26 -11.00 -29.39
N GLU A 34 8.11 -10.95 -30.71
CA GLU A 34 8.90 -11.74 -31.66
C GLU A 34 10.42 -11.48 -31.56
N GLU A 35 10.86 -10.23 -31.40
CA GLU A 35 12.29 -9.88 -31.27
C GLU A 35 12.91 -10.26 -29.90
N ARG A 36 12.09 -10.58 -28.89
CA ARG A 36 12.59 -10.88 -27.53
C ARG A 36 13.13 -12.31 -27.40
N GLY A 37 14.15 -12.46 -26.54
CA GLY A 37 14.69 -13.77 -26.18
C GLY A 37 13.65 -14.64 -25.44
N LEU A 38 13.82 -15.97 -25.48
CA LEU A 38 12.86 -16.92 -24.88
C LEU A 38 12.60 -16.67 -23.38
N GLU A 39 13.63 -16.24 -22.63
CA GLU A 39 13.49 -15.85 -21.22
C GLU A 39 12.50 -14.68 -21.04
N ASP A 40 12.62 -13.64 -21.88
CA ASP A 40 11.75 -12.46 -21.81
C ASP A 40 10.32 -12.79 -22.26
N LYS A 41 10.16 -13.62 -23.31
CA LYS A 41 8.86 -14.14 -23.74
C LYS A 41 8.15 -14.88 -22.61
N LEU A 42 8.86 -15.78 -21.93
CA LEU A 42 8.35 -16.53 -20.78
C LEU A 42 8.06 -15.63 -19.58
N ARG A 43 8.88 -14.60 -19.32
CA ARG A 43 8.60 -13.59 -18.26
C ARG A 43 7.31 -12.84 -18.53
N VAL A 44 7.15 -12.28 -19.74
CA VAL A 44 5.95 -11.48 -20.10
C VAL A 44 4.70 -12.34 -20.00
N TRP A 45 4.71 -13.54 -20.59
CA TRP A 45 3.60 -14.49 -20.46
C TRP A 45 3.28 -14.86 -19.01
N ALA A 46 4.31 -15.13 -18.19
CA ALA A 46 4.14 -15.51 -16.79
C ALA A 46 3.50 -14.39 -15.94
N LEU A 47 3.85 -13.14 -16.21
CA LEU A 47 3.29 -11.96 -15.56
C LEU A 47 1.85 -11.71 -16.02
N LEU A 48 1.60 -11.63 -17.33
CA LEU A 48 0.28 -11.36 -17.90
C LEU A 48 -0.77 -12.42 -17.50
N THR A 49 -0.35 -13.68 -17.38
CA THR A 49 -1.26 -14.80 -17.00
C THR A 49 -1.18 -15.17 -15.51
N ASN A 50 -0.49 -14.38 -14.68
CA ASN A 50 -0.35 -14.54 -13.24
C ASN A 50 0.02 -15.98 -12.79
N GLN A 51 1.06 -16.55 -13.42
CA GLN A 51 1.45 -17.94 -13.19
C GLN A 51 2.08 -18.15 -11.81
N THR A 52 1.70 -19.24 -11.15
CA THR A 52 2.31 -19.60 -9.85
C THR A 52 3.79 -19.96 -10.01
N HIS A 53 4.62 -19.60 -9.02
CA HIS A 53 6.03 -20.02 -8.96
C HIS A 53 6.21 -21.54 -9.11
N ARG A 54 5.26 -22.35 -8.61
CA ARG A 54 5.29 -23.81 -8.77
C ARG A 54 5.13 -24.23 -10.23
N ALA A 55 4.15 -23.66 -10.94
CA ALA A 55 3.93 -23.96 -12.35
C ALA A 55 5.13 -23.52 -13.21
N LEU A 56 5.65 -22.31 -12.97
CA LEU A 56 6.84 -21.79 -13.63
C LEU A 56 8.08 -22.64 -13.36
N ASN A 57 8.34 -23.03 -12.10
CA ASN A 57 9.47 -23.91 -11.76
C ASN A 57 9.34 -25.31 -12.39
N SER A 58 8.12 -25.81 -12.59
CA SER A 58 7.87 -27.06 -13.31
C SER A 58 8.11 -26.90 -14.83
N LEU A 59 7.63 -25.82 -15.43
CA LEU A 59 7.83 -25.51 -16.85
C LEU A 59 9.31 -25.28 -17.17
N LEU A 60 10.02 -24.46 -16.39
CA LEU A 60 11.45 -24.19 -16.56
C LEU A 60 12.30 -25.47 -16.49
N LYS A 61 11.93 -26.44 -15.65
CA LYS A 61 12.60 -27.75 -15.59
C LYS A 61 12.41 -28.57 -16.86
N ILE A 62 11.20 -28.58 -17.42
CA ILE A 62 10.90 -29.28 -18.68
C ILE A 62 11.61 -28.61 -19.85
N LEU A 63 11.51 -27.28 -19.97
CA LEU A 63 12.18 -26.56 -21.06
C LEU A 63 13.70 -26.75 -21.03
N ARG A 64 14.32 -26.82 -19.84
CA ARG A 64 15.75 -27.12 -19.67
C ARG A 64 16.13 -28.59 -19.89
N SER A 65 15.19 -29.56 -19.84
CA SER A 65 15.49 -30.96 -20.16
C SER A 65 15.36 -31.24 -21.66
N GLU A 66 14.39 -30.62 -22.32
CA GLU A 66 14.11 -30.88 -23.74
C GLU A 66 14.86 -29.97 -24.72
N LEU A 67 15.33 -28.79 -24.28
CA LEU A 67 15.98 -27.80 -25.15
C LEU A 67 17.48 -27.66 -24.82
N GLU A 68 18.29 -28.46 -25.51
CA GLU A 68 19.75 -28.37 -25.42
C GLU A 68 20.25 -26.98 -25.86
N GLY A 69 21.17 -26.40 -25.07
CA GLY A 69 21.81 -25.12 -25.39
C GLY A 69 21.07 -23.86 -24.95
N ILE A 70 19.91 -23.95 -24.28
CA ILE A 70 19.20 -22.78 -23.76
C ILE A 70 19.55 -22.52 -22.29
N ASP A 71 20.12 -21.34 -22.02
CA ASP A 71 20.35 -20.85 -20.65
C ASP A 71 19.08 -20.17 -20.11
N LEU A 72 18.19 -20.98 -19.53
CA LEU A 72 16.99 -20.51 -18.82
C LEU A 72 17.22 -20.56 -17.29
N PRO A 73 16.71 -19.59 -16.50
CA PRO A 73 16.80 -19.63 -15.05
C PRO A 73 16.13 -20.89 -14.45
N MET A 74 16.68 -21.38 -13.35
CA MET A 74 16.14 -22.58 -12.67
C MET A 74 14.92 -22.28 -11.78
N ASP A 75 14.79 -21.03 -11.33
CA ASP A 75 13.72 -20.59 -10.44
C ASP A 75 12.97 -19.38 -11.00
N ALA A 76 11.65 -19.40 -10.80
CA ALA A 76 10.71 -18.37 -11.23
C ALA A 76 11.03 -17.00 -10.64
N ARG A 77 11.62 -16.89 -9.44
CA ARG A 77 12.07 -15.61 -8.87
C ARG A 77 13.15 -14.96 -9.75
N THR A 78 14.06 -15.78 -10.29
CA THR A 78 15.09 -15.32 -11.23
C THR A 78 14.48 -14.99 -12.60
N LEU A 79 13.58 -15.83 -13.11
CA LEU A 79 12.85 -15.54 -14.35
C LEU A 79 12.10 -14.19 -14.26
N LEU A 80 11.37 -13.97 -13.17
CA LEU A 80 10.56 -12.77 -12.94
C LEU A 80 11.38 -11.56 -12.47
N LYS A 81 12.72 -11.66 -12.40
CA LYS A 81 13.64 -10.60 -11.93
C LYS A 81 13.19 -9.94 -10.62
N THR A 82 12.63 -10.73 -9.69
CA THR A 82 12.22 -10.21 -8.38
C THR A 82 13.45 -9.60 -7.69
N PRO A 83 13.42 -8.32 -7.25
CA PRO A 83 14.60 -7.65 -6.71
C PRO A 83 15.13 -8.42 -5.50
N SER A 84 16.25 -9.13 -5.71
CA SER A 84 16.80 -10.08 -4.76
C SER A 84 17.93 -9.48 -3.91
N ASN A 85 18.38 -8.27 -4.26
CA ASN A 85 19.37 -7.50 -3.53
C ASN A 85 18.72 -6.20 -3.02
N ILE A 86 18.41 -6.15 -1.72
CA ILE A 86 17.92 -4.93 -1.02
C ILE A 86 19.13 -4.02 -0.70
N ALA A 87 19.99 -3.81 -1.70
CA ALA A 87 21.31 -3.22 -1.51
C ALA A 87 21.51 -2.02 -2.44
N ALA A 88 21.46 -0.83 -1.83
CA ALA A 88 22.06 0.41 -2.31
C ALA A 88 21.54 0.97 -3.65
N ASP A 89 20.30 1.45 -3.66
CA ASP A 89 20.09 2.85 -4.06
C ASP A 89 19.46 3.65 -2.90
N ASP A 90 19.67 4.96 -2.90
CA ASP A 90 19.40 5.85 -1.75
C ASP A 90 17.90 6.16 -1.51
N SER A 91 16.97 5.49 -2.20
CA SER A 91 15.53 5.74 -2.04
C SER A 91 14.68 4.51 -1.70
N ALA A 92 15.24 3.29 -1.67
CA ALA A 92 14.44 2.06 -1.57
C ALA A 92 14.80 1.16 -0.35
N LEU A 93 13.79 0.94 0.52
CA LEU A 93 13.65 -0.24 1.38
C LEU A 93 14.76 -0.50 2.42
N LYS A 94 14.97 0.43 3.37
CA LYS A 94 15.93 0.24 4.46
C LYS A 94 15.44 -0.77 5.52
N LEU A 95 15.96 -2.00 5.47
CA LEU A 95 15.82 -2.98 6.55
C LEU A 95 16.72 -2.59 7.73
N THR A 96 16.16 -2.40 8.92
CA THR A 96 16.90 -2.06 10.13
C THR A 96 16.88 -3.21 11.13
N ASN A 97 18.00 -3.44 11.83
CA ASN A 97 18.04 -4.42 12.92
C ASN A 97 17.53 -3.75 14.20
N ILE A 98 16.56 -4.37 14.89
CA ILE A 98 16.03 -3.93 16.18
C ILE A 98 16.04 -5.10 17.17
N LYS A 99 15.84 -4.86 18.46
CA LYS A 99 15.84 -5.96 19.46
C LYS A 99 14.73 -6.98 19.20
N GLY A 100 15.15 -8.22 18.97
CA GLY A 100 14.33 -9.39 18.64
C GLY A 100 14.34 -9.79 17.15
N GLY A 101 14.77 -8.91 16.23
CA GLY A 101 14.66 -9.19 14.80
C GLY A 101 14.99 -8.02 13.87
N GLN A 102 14.28 -7.94 12.75
CA GLN A 102 14.50 -6.93 11.71
C GLN A 102 13.19 -6.19 11.42
N LEU A 103 13.28 -4.88 11.23
CA LEU A 103 12.17 -4.00 10.87
C LEU A 103 12.37 -3.49 9.45
N TRP A 104 11.43 -3.81 8.57
CA TRP A 104 11.26 -3.11 7.31
C TRP A 104 10.27 -1.96 7.53
N TYR A 105 10.67 -0.74 7.18
CA TYR A 105 9.83 0.44 7.28
C TYR A 105 9.67 1.07 5.90
N HIS A 106 8.44 1.09 5.39
CA HIS A 106 8.11 1.67 4.09
C HIS A 106 7.75 3.15 4.19
N GLY A 107 6.96 3.49 5.22
CA GLY A 107 6.53 4.84 5.51
C GLY A 107 5.11 5.16 5.06
N ILE A 108 4.42 5.98 5.85
CA ILE A 108 3.05 6.46 5.61
C ILE A 108 3.02 7.28 4.32
N TYR A 109 4.00 8.17 4.14
CA TYR A 109 4.15 9.01 2.94
C TYR A 109 4.25 8.15 1.67
N CYS A 110 5.13 7.16 1.67
CA CYS A 110 5.33 6.24 0.54
C CYS A 110 4.05 5.45 0.22
N CYS A 111 3.38 4.91 1.25
CA CYS A 111 2.11 4.21 1.07
C CYS A 111 1.03 5.11 0.44
N LEU A 112 0.88 6.36 0.91
CA LEU A 112 -0.11 7.29 0.37
C LEU A 112 0.26 7.75 -1.05
N GLN A 113 1.54 8.03 -1.32
CA GLN A 113 2.01 8.41 -2.65
C GLN A 113 1.79 7.30 -3.68
N GLN A 114 2.04 6.04 -3.31
CA GLN A 114 1.78 4.90 -4.19
C GLN A 114 0.28 4.64 -4.37
N HIS A 115 -0.53 4.76 -3.31
CA HIS A 115 -1.98 4.53 -3.37
C HIS A 115 -2.72 5.59 -4.21
N TYR A 116 -2.25 6.83 -4.18
CA TYR A 116 -2.80 7.96 -4.94
C TYR A 116 -2.00 8.33 -6.20
N SER A 117 -1.20 7.40 -6.74
CA SER A 117 -0.36 7.64 -7.93
C SER A 117 -1.16 7.98 -9.18
N GLU A 118 -2.35 7.37 -9.35
CA GLU A 118 -3.22 7.52 -10.52
C GLU A 118 -4.46 8.40 -10.25
N ALA A 119 -4.77 8.69 -8.98
CA ALA A 119 -5.98 9.39 -8.59
C ALA A 119 -5.72 10.34 -7.41
N THR A 120 -6.22 11.58 -7.52
CA THR A 120 -6.12 12.58 -6.44
C THR A 120 -7.32 12.45 -5.48
N PRO A 121 -7.11 12.44 -4.14
CA PRO A 121 -8.21 12.39 -3.18
C PRO A 121 -9.13 13.62 -3.31
N ASN A 122 -10.45 13.40 -3.30
CA ASN A 122 -11.45 14.47 -3.30
C ASN A 122 -11.89 14.86 -1.87
N VAL A 123 -10.90 15.11 -1.00
CA VAL A 123 -11.06 15.50 0.41
C VAL A 123 -9.93 16.43 0.84
N GLU A 124 -10.15 17.30 1.83
CA GLU A 124 -9.08 18.17 2.38
C GLU A 124 -8.19 17.44 3.41
N THR A 125 -8.80 16.53 4.20
CA THR A 125 -8.14 15.78 5.28
C THR A 125 -8.22 14.27 5.02
N LEU A 126 -7.07 13.59 4.94
CA LEU A 126 -6.97 12.14 4.93
C LEU A 126 -7.03 11.61 6.37
N LYS A 127 -8.07 10.84 6.67
CA LYS A 127 -8.28 10.21 7.98
C LYS A 127 -7.74 8.79 7.95
N LEU A 128 -6.77 8.48 8.81
CA LEU A 128 -6.04 7.22 8.77
C LEU A 128 -6.40 6.32 9.96
N ASP A 129 -6.73 5.07 9.66
CA ASP A 129 -6.77 3.97 10.63
C ASP A 129 -5.48 3.17 10.53
N PHE A 130 -4.88 2.83 11.67
CA PHE A 130 -3.74 1.91 11.71
C PHE A 130 -4.09 0.63 12.47
N PHE A 131 -3.53 -0.49 12.03
CA PHE A 131 -3.70 -1.79 12.66
C PHE A 131 -2.34 -2.36 13.04
N VAL A 132 -2.20 -2.82 14.29
CA VAL A 132 -0.98 -3.43 14.81
C VAL A 132 -1.34 -4.80 15.39
N ASP A 133 -0.81 -5.85 14.78
CA ASP A 133 -1.11 -7.24 15.13
C ASP A 133 0.16 -8.10 15.10
N GLY A 134 0.12 -9.29 15.69
CA GLY A 134 1.21 -10.26 15.69
C GLY A 134 0.79 -11.56 15.02
N ILE A 135 1.20 -11.77 13.77
CA ILE A 135 0.85 -12.96 12.98
C ILE A 135 2.00 -13.98 12.97
N PRO A 136 1.78 -15.26 13.34
CA PRO A 136 2.80 -16.28 13.26
C PRO A 136 3.08 -16.64 11.79
N PHE A 137 4.36 -16.68 11.38
CA PHE A 137 4.70 -16.97 9.97
C PHE A 137 4.37 -18.41 9.56
N HIS A 138 4.49 -19.36 10.49
CA HIS A 138 4.31 -20.78 10.22
C HIS A 138 3.89 -21.53 11.48
N ARG A 139 3.24 -22.69 11.31
CA ARG A 139 2.72 -23.52 12.43
C ARG A 139 3.79 -24.25 13.24
N SER A 140 5.06 -24.17 12.86
CA SER A 140 6.10 -25.11 13.33
C SER A 140 7.45 -24.47 13.70
N GLY A 141 7.51 -23.16 13.88
CA GLY A 141 8.73 -22.48 14.32
C GLY A 141 8.47 -21.06 14.82
N PRO A 142 9.50 -20.40 15.39
CA PRO A 142 9.33 -19.25 16.27
C PRO A 142 9.02 -17.93 15.54
N THR A 143 9.40 -17.83 14.27
CA THR A 143 9.33 -16.60 13.47
C THR A 143 7.92 -16.02 13.39
N GLN A 144 7.79 -14.78 13.82
CA GLN A 144 6.57 -13.99 13.88
C GLN A 144 6.74 -12.71 13.06
N PHE A 145 5.65 -12.30 12.41
CA PHE A 145 5.54 -11.01 11.78
C PHE A 145 4.69 -10.07 12.64
N TRP A 146 5.15 -8.83 12.79
CA TRP A 146 4.40 -7.76 13.42
C TRP A 146 4.29 -6.62 12.42
N PRO A 147 3.23 -6.57 11.59
CA PRO A 147 2.98 -5.47 10.69
C PRO A 147 2.40 -4.24 11.40
N ILE A 148 2.69 -3.07 10.84
CA ILE A 148 1.89 -1.86 10.99
C ILE A 148 1.17 -1.68 9.66
N LEU A 149 -0.14 -1.84 9.68
CA LEU A 149 -1.02 -1.68 8.53
C LEU A 149 -1.76 -0.34 8.61
N MET A 150 -2.17 0.19 7.47
CA MET A 150 -2.92 1.44 7.34
C MET A 150 -4.12 1.27 6.43
N LYS A 151 -5.23 1.96 6.74
CA LYS A 151 -6.36 2.16 5.85
C LYS A 151 -6.77 3.63 5.84
N VAL A 152 -7.10 4.16 4.67
CA VAL A 152 -7.74 5.48 4.56
C VAL A 152 -9.23 5.32 4.85
N PHE A 153 -9.76 6.09 5.80
CA PHE A 153 -11.15 6.06 6.19
C PHE A 153 -12.03 6.83 5.21
N GLY A 154 -13.14 6.23 4.79
CA GLY A 154 -14.13 6.82 3.89
C GLY A 154 -13.97 6.43 2.42
N GLU A 155 -12.91 5.69 2.06
CA GLU A 155 -12.75 5.17 0.70
C GLU A 155 -13.57 3.89 0.46
N SER A 156 -14.08 3.77 -0.77
CA SER A 156 -14.79 2.60 -1.25
C SER A 156 -13.81 1.47 -1.61
N GLY A 157 -13.44 0.65 -0.61
CA GLY A 157 -12.61 -0.54 -0.85
C GLY A 157 -12.07 -1.20 0.41
N GLU A 158 -11.41 -2.34 0.23
CA GLU A 158 -10.70 -3.10 1.27
C GLU A 158 -9.18 -2.90 1.20
N ASN A 159 -8.73 -1.79 0.59
CA ASN A 159 -7.32 -1.48 0.41
C ASN A 159 -6.66 -1.22 1.79
N VAL A 160 -5.84 -2.18 2.21
CA VAL A 160 -5.00 -2.09 3.41
C VAL A 160 -3.55 -2.01 2.97
N LEU A 161 -2.88 -0.94 3.37
CA LEU A 161 -1.51 -0.59 3.00
C LEU A 161 -0.55 -1.06 4.09
N VAL A 162 0.63 -1.56 3.72
CA VAL A 162 1.63 -2.07 4.68
C VAL A 162 2.70 -1.01 4.92
N VAL A 163 2.60 -0.30 6.05
CA VAL A 163 3.51 0.80 6.42
C VAL A 163 4.84 0.27 6.96
N ALA A 164 4.79 -0.80 7.74
CA ALA A 164 5.97 -1.44 8.30
C ALA A 164 5.73 -2.94 8.53
N VAL A 165 6.83 -3.71 8.55
CA VAL A 165 6.82 -5.13 8.88
C VAL A 165 8.05 -5.45 9.72
N TYR A 166 7.83 -5.82 10.98
CA TYR A 166 8.86 -6.49 11.76
C TYR A 166 8.81 -8.00 11.53
N CYS A 167 9.99 -8.63 11.49
CA CYS A 167 10.19 -10.08 11.42
C CYS A 167 11.23 -10.51 12.45
N GLY A 168 10.91 -11.50 13.29
CA GLY A 168 11.84 -12.05 14.28
C GLY A 168 11.31 -13.31 14.95
N ASP A 169 12.19 -14.06 15.62
CA ASP A 169 11.82 -15.28 16.35
C ASP A 169 11.08 -14.99 17.67
N THR A 170 11.15 -13.75 18.12
CA THR A 170 10.29 -13.18 19.17
C THR A 170 9.48 -12.03 18.59
N LYS A 171 8.33 -11.73 19.18
CA LYS A 171 7.67 -10.42 19.06
C LYS A 171 8.67 -9.29 19.39
N PRO A 172 8.52 -8.06 18.84
CA PRO A 172 9.45 -6.96 19.11
C PRO A 172 9.75 -6.83 20.60
N GLU A 173 11.03 -6.93 20.96
CA GLU A 173 11.45 -6.86 22.37
C GLU A 173 11.46 -5.42 22.84
N ASN A 174 11.95 -4.52 21.98
CA ASN A 174 11.87 -3.09 22.19
C ASN A 174 10.75 -2.45 21.35
N VAL A 175 9.64 -2.11 22.01
CA VAL A 175 8.48 -1.43 21.39
C VAL A 175 8.85 -0.02 20.92
N GLU A 176 9.82 0.62 21.58
CA GLU A 176 10.33 1.94 21.21
C GLU A 176 11.02 1.89 19.84
N GLU A 177 11.99 0.98 19.65
CA GLU A 177 12.67 0.78 18.35
C GLU A 177 11.70 0.38 17.22
N TYR A 178 10.64 -0.38 17.55
CA TYR A 178 9.60 -0.80 16.60
C TYR A 178 8.67 0.35 16.16
N LEU A 179 8.21 1.19 17.10
CA LEU A 179 7.23 2.24 16.82
C LEU A 179 7.85 3.60 16.48
N ARG A 180 9.10 3.89 16.87
CA ARG A 180 9.70 5.22 16.68
C ARG A 180 9.64 5.73 15.24
N PRO A 181 9.97 4.96 14.19
CA PRO A 181 9.89 5.45 12.81
C PRO A 181 8.46 5.85 12.42
N PHE A 182 7.48 5.01 12.78
CA PHE A 182 6.05 5.23 12.56
C PHE A 182 5.54 6.50 13.26
N VAL A 183 5.85 6.64 14.54
CA VAL A 183 5.39 7.76 15.36
C VAL A 183 6.01 9.09 14.91
N THR A 184 7.31 9.09 14.59
CA THR A 184 8.00 10.28 14.11
C THR A 184 7.46 10.75 12.76
N GLU A 185 7.23 9.85 11.81
CA GLU A 185 6.63 10.22 10.52
C GLU A 185 5.17 10.67 10.67
N LEU A 186 4.36 9.95 11.46
CA LEU A 186 2.95 10.30 11.64
C LEU A 186 2.79 11.71 12.24
N ASN A 187 3.55 12.05 13.29
CA ASN A 187 3.50 13.38 13.88
C ASN A 187 3.93 14.46 12.87
N TYR A 188 5.03 14.22 12.14
CA TYR A 188 5.49 15.14 11.09
C TYR A 188 4.41 15.38 10.03
N LEU A 189 3.76 14.32 9.54
CA LEU A 189 2.70 14.41 8.53
C LEU A 189 1.41 15.06 9.07
N GLN A 190 1.08 14.88 10.35
CA GLN A 190 -0.06 15.56 10.98
C GLN A 190 0.18 17.07 11.16
N GLU A 191 1.41 17.48 11.44
CA GLU A 191 1.78 18.91 11.56
C GLU A 191 1.93 19.60 10.20
N ASN A 192 2.57 18.92 9.24
CA ASN A 192 2.99 19.53 7.98
C ASN A 192 2.04 19.23 6.82
N GLY A 193 1.18 18.22 6.94
CA GLY A 193 0.40 17.66 5.85
C GLY A 193 1.24 16.80 4.89
N ILE A 194 0.61 16.30 3.83
CA ILE A 194 1.24 15.59 2.72
C ILE A 194 0.95 16.31 1.40
N ILE A 195 1.85 16.20 0.42
CA ILE A 195 1.60 16.65 -0.97
C ILE A 195 1.41 15.41 -1.84
N LEU A 196 0.26 15.28 -2.49
CA LEU A 196 -0.08 14.21 -3.43
C LEU A 196 -0.56 14.86 -4.73
N ASN A 197 0.01 14.48 -5.86
CA ASN A 197 -0.33 15.01 -7.19
C ASN A 197 -0.34 16.56 -7.27
N GLY A 198 0.55 17.21 -6.51
CA GLY A 198 0.66 18.68 -6.41
C GLY A 198 -0.34 19.35 -5.46
N CYS A 199 -1.33 18.63 -4.95
CA CYS A 199 -2.29 19.12 -3.96
C CYS A 199 -1.81 18.81 -2.53
N LYS A 200 -2.05 19.73 -1.60
CA LYS A 200 -1.72 19.54 -0.17
C LYS A 200 -2.94 19.02 0.59
N PHE A 201 -2.73 17.98 1.40
CA PHE A 201 -3.74 17.35 2.24
C PHE A 201 -3.31 17.38 3.72
N GLU A 202 -4.27 17.56 4.62
CA GLU A 202 -4.05 17.36 6.05
C GLU A 202 -4.09 15.87 6.39
N ILE A 203 -3.27 15.44 7.35
CA ILE A 203 -3.32 14.06 7.89
C ILE A 203 -3.98 14.09 9.27
N SER A 204 -4.88 13.14 9.51
CA SER A 204 -5.56 12.97 10.79
C SER A 204 -5.56 11.50 11.22
N LEU A 205 -4.94 11.19 12.36
CA LEU A 205 -5.06 9.88 12.99
C LEU A 205 -6.49 9.71 13.53
N ARG A 206 -7.22 8.72 13.01
CA ARG A 206 -8.58 8.37 13.45
C ARG A 206 -8.58 7.30 14.54
N ALA A 207 -7.80 6.22 14.35
CA ALA A 207 -7.69 5.14 15.33
C ALA A 207 -6.38 4.34 15.17
N ILE A 208 -5.92 3.75 16.28
CA ILE A 208 -4.95 2.65 16.28
C ILE A 208 -5.67 1.42 16.84
N ILE A 209 -5.79 0.38 16.03
CA ILE A 209 -6.58 -0.83 16.30
C ILE A 209 -5.60 -1.98 16.55
N ALA A 210 -5.77 -2.66 17.67
CA ALA A 210 -4.91 -3.76 18.09
C ALA A 210 -5.69 -4.77 18.93
N ASP A 211 -5.31 -6.05 18.80
CA ASP A 211 -5.83 -7.11 19.66
C ASP A 211 -5.44 -6.88 21.13
N THR A 212 -5.99 -7.64 22.09
CA THR A 212 -5.74 -7.36 23.52
C THR A 212 -4.24 -7.48 23.91
N PRO A 213 -3.51 -8.55 23.50
CA PRO A 213 -2.05 -8.64 23.61
C PRO A 213 -1.25 -7.48 23.01
N ALA A 214 -1.48 -7.10 21.76
CA ALA A 214 -0.75 -6.02 21.09
C ALA A 214 -1.10 -4.66 21.70
N ARG A 215 -2.39 -4.40 21.97
CA ARG A 215 -2.89 -3.19 22.62
C ARG A 215 -2.21 -2.93 23.96
N ALA A 216 -2.02 -3.95 24.79
CA ALA A 216 -1.32 -3.78 26.06
C ALA A 216 0.12 -3.26 25.89
N ARG A 217 0.83 -3.68 24.84
CA ARG A 217 2.23 -3.29 24.58
C ARG A 217 2.35 -1.90 23.96
N VAL A 218 1.45 -1.54 23.05
CA VAL A 218 1.36 -0.17 22.50
C VAL A 218 0.96 0.81 23.60
N ASN A 219 -0.09 0.50 24.37
CA ASN A 219 -0.66 1.41 25.37
C ASN A 219 0.30 1.70 26.54
N LEU A 220 1.12 0.73 26.96
CA LEU A 220 2.15 0.95 27.99
C LEU A 220 3.22 1.97 27.60
N ASN A 221 3.43 2.20 26.30
CA ASN A 221 4.40 3.17 25.79
C ASN A 221 3.71 4.41 25.18
N TYR A 222 2.37 4.42 25.11
CA TYR A 222 1.58 5.41 24.40
C TYR A 222 1.82 6.84 24.94
N GLU A 223 1.74 6.98 26.27
CA GLU A 223 2.02 8.21 27.02
C GLU A 223 3.44 8.77 26.81
N ASN A 224 4.39 8.01 26.23
CA ASN A 224 5.75 8.50 25.94
C ASN A 224 6.03 8.64 24.44
N LEU A 225 5.18 8.07 23.58
CA LEU A 225 5.34 8.08 22.13
C LEU A 225 4.42 9.10 21.45
N PHE A 226 3.13 9.15 21.81
CA PHE A 226 2.10 9.92 21.09
C PHE A 226 1.71 11.24 21.79
N LYS A 227 2.61 11.81 22.60
CA LYS A 227 2.32 12.95 23.50
C LYS A 227 1.91 14.24 22.79
N ASP A 228 2.42 14.48 21.58
CA ASP A 228 2.10 15.67 20.77
C ASP A 228 0.94 15.43 19.79
N THR A 229 0.53 14.17 19.60
CA THR A 229 -0.61 13.84 18.76
C THR A 229 -1.90 14.22 19.51
N SER A 230 -2.73 15.12 18.96
CA SER A 230 -4.01 15.55 19.55
C SER A 230 -5.11 14.47 19.49
N VAL A 231 -4.83 13.31 20.07
CA VAL A 231 -5.69 12.12 20.06
C VAL A 231 -6.67 12.17 21.22
N LYS A 232 -7.92 12.49 20.90
CA LYS A 232 -9.04 12.16 21.77
C LYS A 232 -9.53 10.76 21.42
N SER A 233 -9.72 9.93 22.45
CA SER A 233 -10.17 8.53 22.41
C SER A 233 -9.21 7.48 21.83
N PHE A 234 -8.30 7.01 22.68
CA PHE A 234 -8.24 5.56 22.88
C PHE A 234 -9.41 5.21 23.82
N ASN A 235 -10.41 4.43 23.39
CA ASN A 235 -11.60 4.15 24.20
C ASN A 235 -11.25 3.23 25.39
N SER A 236 -10.85 3.84 26.51
CA SER A 236 -10.64 3.18 27.79
C SER A 236 -11.98 2.88 28.46
N SER A 237 -12.41 1.62 28.35
CA SER A 237 -13.52 0.98 29.07
C SER A 237 -14.96 1.37 28.67
N SER A 238 -15.86 0.38 28.83
CA SER A 238 -17.32 0.56 28.93
C SER A 238 -18.07 0.97 27.66
N GLY A 239 -17.98 0.15 26.60
CA GLY A 239 -18.75 0.33 25.36
C GLY A 239 -19.15 -0.98 24.66
N TRP A 240 -19.33 -2.06 25.42
CA TRP A 240 -19.71 -3.39 24.89
C TRP A 240 -21.07 -3.83 25.45
N ASN A 241 -22.15 -3.51 24.74
CA ASN A 241 -23.40 -4.28 24.64
C ASN A 241 -24.28 -3.69 23.52
N GLN A 242 -25.15 -4.51 22.92
CA GLN A 242 -25.91 -4.25 21.69
C GLN A 242 -25.06 -3.85 20.46
N GLN A 243 -24.66 -4.87 19.68
CA GLN A 243 -25.09 -5.03 18.27
C GLN A 243 -24.60 -6.40 17.73
N ARG A 244 -25.04 -7.52 18.33
CA ARG A 244 -24.70 -8.87 17.83
C ARG A 244 -25.77 -9.96 18.03
N ASP A 245 -26.97 -9.58 18.47
CA ASP A 245 -28.13 -10.47 18.69
C ASP A 245 -29.34 -9.95 17.90
N SER A 246 -29.19 -9.79 16.57
CA SER A 246 -30.28 -9.36 15.67
C SER A 246 -30.44 -10.25 14.44
N ASP A 247 -29.39 -11.02 14.06
CA ASP A 247 -29.37 -11.87 12.87
C ASP A 247 -29.18 -13.36 13.24
N ARG A 248 -30.11 -13.89 14.03
CA ARG A 248 -30.34 -15.33 14.26
C ARG A 248 -31.82 -15.63 14.47
#